data_AF-Q4RR26-F1
#
_entry.id   AF-Q4RR26-F1
#
_cell.length_a   1.000
_cell.length_b   1.000
_cell.length_c   1.000
_cell.angle_alpha   90.00
_cell.angle_beta   90.00
_cell.angle_gamma   90.00
#
_symmetry.space_group_name_H-M   'P 1'
#
loop_
_entity.id
_entity.type
_entity.pdbx_description
1 polymer ?
#
loop_
_entity_poly.entity_id
_entity_poly.type
_entity_poly.pdbx_seq_one_letter_code
_entity_poly.pdbx_strand_id
1 'polypeptide(L)'
;QDKDLVCFKDIYPAAPHHYLVVPVPHIISCHSLQRRHVKLVERMAEMGRAVLRDQGITDLSDIRLGFHQPPFTSVHHLHLHVLAPASQISEYLVYKFLLKSDRFITEECFLKRLKRKPPEASCLNGCCHSGSLLTKDTTRTASMATQEASGDDVCPFCQIADKQTNTEILFSDEELLCFRDVKPGAETHFLVVTRRHIDNCRMLQTQHIPLVERMVEVARSVLEENKVHNSEDNRMGFHLPPFTSVPHLHLHVLCPASKMNVRAQLRYGPQSHWFIT
;
A
#
# COMPACT_ATOMS: atom_id res chain seq x y z
N GLN A 1 -16.18 15.92 15.01
CA GLN A 1 -15.30 15.10 15.86
C GLN A 1 -16.08 14.70 17.10
N ASP A 2 -15.90 13.47 17.58
CA ASP A 2 -16.28 13.07 18.94
C ASP A 2 -15.03 12.61 19.73
N LYS A 3 -15.20 12.07 20.94
CA LYS A 3 -14.07 11.63 21.79
C LYS A 3 -13.25 10.50 21.17
N ASP A 4 -13.83 9.70 20.28
CA ASP A 4 -13.24 8.47 19.75
C ASP A 4 -13.01 8.50 18.23
N LEU A 5 -13.65 9.42 17.50
CA LEU A 5 -13.65 9.49 16.05
C LEU A 5 -13.42 10.93 15.55
N VAL A 6 -12.60 11.04 14.50
CA VAL A 6 -12.33 12.26 13.76
C VAL A 6 -12.80 12.06 12.31
N CYS A 7 -13.43 13.07 11.73
CA CYS A 7 -13.76 13.09 10.32
C CYS A 7 -13.17 14.34 9.68
N PHE A 8 -12.50 14.19 8.54
CA PHE A 8 -11.87 15.28 7.79
C PHE A 8 -11.91 15.02 6.29
N LYS A 9 -11.68 16.06 5.48
CA LYS A 9 -11.64 15.95 4.02
C LYS A 9 -10.41 15.17 3.58
N ASP A 10 -10.58 14.26 2.63
CA ASP A 10 -9.44 13.63 1.96
C ASP A 10 -8.68 14.72 1.18
N ILE A 11 -7.36 14.72 1.30
CA ILE A 11 -6.47 15.69 0.64
C ILE A 11 -6.37 15.42 -0.88
N TYR A 12 -6.75 14.22 -1.33
CA TYR A 12 -6.85 13.81 -2.73
C TYR A 12 -8.25 13.22 -2.98
N PRO A 13 -9.29 14.08 -3.06
CA PRO A 13 -10.67 13.62 -3.16
C PRO A 13 -10.91 12.81 -4.43
N ALA A 14 -11.54 11.63 -4.27
CA ALA A 14 -11.87 10.75 -5.40
C ALA A 14 -13.27 11.00 -5.96
N ALA A 15 -14.12 11.71 -5.23
CA ALA A 15 -15.46 12.17 -5.58
C ALA A 15 -15.64 13.61 -5.07
N PRO A 16 -16.65 14.37 -5.54
CA PRO A 16 -16.88 15.76 -5.10
C PRO A 16 -16.90 15.93 -3.57
N HIS A 17 -17.47 14.95 -2.88
CA HIS A 17 -17.36 14.80 -1.44
C HIS A 17 -16.58 13.53 -1.13
N HIS A 18 -15.36 13.70 -0.61
CA HIS A 18 -14.54 12.60 -0.13
C HIS A 18 -14.03 12.92 1.28
N TYR A 19 -14.50 12.16 2.27
CA TYR A 19 -14.10 12.31 3.66
C TYR A 19 -13.51 11.01 4.19
N LEU A 20 -12.65 11.14 5.21
CA LEU A 20 -12.09 10.04 5.97
C LEU A 20 -12.61 10.11 7.40
N VAL A 21 -13.24 9.02 7.87
CA VAL A 21 -13.59 8.84 9.29
C VAL A 21 -12.56 7.92 9.92
N VAL A 22 -11.93 8.36 10.99
CA VAL A 22 -10.73 7.75 11.59
C VAL A 22 -10.91 7.64 13.10
N PRO A 23 -10.63 6.48 13.73
CA PRO A 23 -10.61 6.38 15.18
C PRO A 23 -9.39 7.08 15.77
N VAL A 24 -9.57 7.71 16.93
CA VAL A 24 -8.46 8.30 17.69
C VAL A 24 -7.46 7.22 18.15
N PRO A 25 -7.90 6.06 18.68
CA PRO A 25 -6.98 4.94 18.91
C PRO A 25 -6.38 4.42 17.59
N HIS A 26 -5.09 4.15 17.61
CA HIS A 26 -4.41 3.55 16.47
C HIS A 26 -4.85 2.10 16.26
N ILE A 27 -5.43 1.84 15.09
CA ILE A 27 -5.79 0.50 14.60
C ILE A 27 -5.20 0.41 13.21
N ILE A 28 -4.36 -0.58 12.91
CA ILE A 28 -3.55 -0.61 11.68
C ILE A 28 -4.43 -0.60 10.42
N SER A 29 -5.42 -1.49 10.35
CA SER A 29 -6.30 -1.61 9.18
C SER A 29 -7.62 -2.28 9.52
N CYS A 30 -8.49 -2.43 8.52
CA CYS A 30 -9.72 -3.20 8.66
C CYS A 30 -9.45 -4.69 8.96
N HIS A 31 -8.26 -5.24 8.68
CA HIS A 31 -7.92 -6.64 9.01
C HIS A 31 -7.69 -6.84 10.52
N SER A 32 -7.36 -5.78 11.26
CA SER A 32 -7.22 -5.83 12.72
C SER A 32 -8.58 -5.90 13.45
N LEU A 33 -9.69 -5.69 12.74
CA LEU A 33 -11.01 -5.64 13.36
C LEU A 33 -11.64 -7.02 13.49
N GLN A 34 -12.02 -7.34 14.73
CA GLN A 34 -12.82 -8.51 15.10
C GLN A 34 -14.28 -8.14 15.43
N ARG A 35 -15.11 -9.16 15.70
CA ARG A 35 -16.55 -9.01 16.04
C ARG A 35 -16.84 -7.98 17.15
N ARG A 36 -15.94 -7.81 18.12
CA ARG A 36 -16.07 -6.80 19.19
C ARG A 36 -16.11 -5.36 18.67
N HIS A 37 -15.56 -5.10 17.48
CA HIS A 37 -15.49 -3.76 16.88
C HIS A 37 -16.67 -3.43 15.96
N VAL A 38 -17.72 -4.26 15.91
CA VAL A 38 -18.92 -3.98 15.11
C VAL A 38 -19.49 -2.59 15.42
N LYS A 39 -19.60 -2.23 16.72
CA LYS A 39 -20.09 -0.91 17.15
C LYS A 39 -19.20 0.24 16.68
N LEU A 40 -17.88 0.03 16.60
CA LEU A 40 -16.94 1.05 16.10
C LEU A 40 -17.23 1.33 14.62
N VAL A 41 -17.34 0.30 13.78
CA VAL A 41 -17.61 0.46 12.34
C VAL A 41 -18.98 1.09 12.10
N GLU A 42 -20.00 0.71 12.87
CA GLU A 42 -21.33 1.31 12.80
C GLU A 42 -21.28 2.82 13.11
N ARG A 43 -20.56 3.23 14.17
CA ARG A 43 -20.35 4.64 14.51
C ARG A 43 -19.55 5.40 13.45
N MET A 44 -18.51 4.78 12.87
CA MET A 44 -17.75 5.41 11.78
C MET A 44 -18.65 5.71 10.58
N ALA A 45 -19.51 4.76 10.21
CA ALA A 45 -20.43 4.92 9.09
C ALA A 45 -21.52 5.96 9.39
N GLU A 46 -22.03 6.00 10.62
CA GLU A 46 -22.97 7.02 11.09
C GLU A 46 -22.37 8.42 11.03
N MET A 47 -21.14 8.60 11.55
CA MET A 47 -20.42 9.88 11.46
C MET A 47 -20.22 10.30 10.00
N GLY A 48 -19.83 9.38 9.11
CA GLY A 48 -19.67 9.66 7.68
C GLY A 48 -20.97 10.16 7.03
N ARG A 49 -22.09 9.48 7.29
CA ARG A 49 -23.40 9.92 6.80
C ARG A 49 -23.85 11.27 7.41
N ALA A 50 -23.56 11.51 8.68
CA ALA A 50 -23.85 12.79 9.33
C ALA A 50 -23.08 13.93 8.66
N VAL A 51 -21.79 13.73 8.37
CA VAL A 51 -20.97 14.73 7.66
C VAL A 51 -21.49 15.00 6.25
N LEU A 52 -21.97 13.99 5.52
CA LEU A 52 -22.61 14.23 4.22
C LEU A 52 -23.87 15.11 4.35
N ARG A 53 -24.72 14.85 5.35
CA ARG A 53 -25.92 15.66 5.61
C ARG A 53 -25.58 17.10 5.99
N ASP A 54 -24.56 17.30 6.84
CA ASP A 54 -24.07 18.62 7.21
C ASP A 54 -23.51 19.41 6.02
N GLN A 55 -23.15 18.73 4.93
CA GLN A 55 -22.68 19.32 3.68
C GLN A 55 -23.79 19.47 2.64
N GLY A 56 -25.05 19.25 3.03
CA GLY A 56 -26.23 19.39 2.17
C GLY A 56 -26.55 18.17 1.30
N ILE A 57 -25.82 17.06 1.46
CA ILE A 57 -26.09 15.81 0.74
C ILE A 57 -27.11 14.99 1.53
N THR A 58 -28.38 15.14 1.15
CA THR A 58 -29.52 14.47 1.79
C THR A 58 -29.92 13.18 1.08
N ASP A 59 -29.70 13.08 -0.22
CA ASP A 59 -29.83 11.82 -0.97
C ASP A 59 -28.60 10.94 -0.74
N LEU A 60 -28.80 9.88 0.03
CA LEU A 60 -27.76 8.93 0.40
C LEU A 60 -27.79 7.66 -0.47
N SER A 61 -28.57 7.65 -1.56
CA SER A 61 -28.66 6.49 -2.47
C SER A 61 -27.41 6.32 -3.34
N ASP A 62 -26.71 7.41 -3.64
CA ASP A 62 -25.50 7.43 -4.46
C ASP A 62 -24.25 7.74 -3.62
N ILE A 63 -24.00 6.94 -2.59
CA ILE A 63 -22.81 7.09 -1.74
C ILE A 63 -22.03 5.78 -1.70
N ARG A 64 -20.74 5.87 -1.36
CA ARG A 64 -19.90 4.70 -1.12
C ARG A 64 -19.12 4.88 0.17
N LEU A 65 -19.38 3.99 1.12
CA LEU A 65 -18.66 3.89 2.37
C LEU A 65 -17.85 2.59 2.36
N GLY A 66 -16.62 2.63 2.84
CA GLY A 66 -15.82 1.41 2.97
C GLY A 66 -14.35 1.63 3.26
N PHE A 67 -13.63 0.52 3.31
CA PHE A 67 -12.22 0.47 3.68
C PHE A 67 -11.40 -0.09 2.51
N HIS A 68 -10.23 0.51 2.27
CA HIS A 68 -9.19 -0.22 1.56
C HIS A 68 -8.71 -1.41 2.40
N GLN A 69 -8.44 -2.52 1.75
CA GLN A 69 -7.92 -3.74 2.37
C GLN A 69 -6.41 -3.85 2.09
N PRO A 70 -5.58 -4.22 3.07
CA PRO A 70 -4.19 -4.60 2.84
C PRO A 70 -4.06 -5.63 1.69
N PRO A 71 -3.00 -5.54 0.87
CA PRO A 71 -1.90 -4.57 0.92
C PRO A 71 -2.20 -3.22 0.23
N PHE A 72 -3.46 -2.92 -0.10
CA PHE A 72 -3.85 -1.75 -0.91
C PHE A 72 -4.18 -0.49 -0.09
N THR A 73 -3.77 -0.44 1.18
CA THR A 73 -3.96 0.72 2.05
C THR A 73 -2.85 1.74 1.86
N SER A 74 -3.22 2.99 1.63
CA SER A 74 -2.31 4.14 1.49
C SER A 74 -1.65 4.59 2.79
N VAL A 75 -2.29 4.31 3.94
CA VAL A 75 -1.92 4.75 5.28
C VAL A 75 -2.20 3.61 6.25
N HIS A 76 -1.28 3.34 7.17
CA HIS A 76 -1.38 2.29 8.19
C HIS A 76 -2.19 2.74 9.42
N HIS A 77 -3.36 3.32 9.21
CA HIS A 77 -4.31 3.63 10.28
C HIS A 77 -5.71 3.42 9.72
N LEU A 78 -6.61 2.79 10.45
CA LEU A 78 -7.97 2.48 10.01
C LEU A 78 -8.70 3.77 9.61
N HIS A 79 -9.12 3.87 8.36
CA HIS A 79 -9.93 4.99 7.89
C HIS A 79 -11.06 4.49 6.99
N LEU A 80 -12.27 4.94 7.29
CA LEU A 80 -13.44 4.72 6.45
C LEU A 80 -13.50 5.83 5.41
N HIS A 81 -13.47 5.46 4.13
CA HIS A 81 -13.76 6.37 3.04
C HIS A 81 -15.26 6.64 2.98
N VAL A 82 -15.65 7.90 2.82
CA VAL A 82 -17.01 8.37 2.63
C VAL A 82 -17.05 9.17 1.34
N LEU A 83 -17.65 8.60 0.29
CA LEU A 83 -17.66 9.14 -1.06
C LEU A 83 -19.09 9.50 -1.48
N ALA A 84 -19.30 10.71 -1.99
CA ALA A 84 -20.56 11.14 -2.58
C ALA A 84 -20.36 12.22 -3.67
N PRO A 85 -21.18 12.23 -4.73
CA PRO A 85 -21.88 11.07 -5.26
C PRO A 85 -20.90 9.96 -5.70
N ALA A 86 -21.23 8.70 -5.46
CA ALA A 86 -20.39 7.57 -5.86
C ALA A 86 -20.34 7.37 -7.38
N SER A 87 -21.38 7.81 -8.09
CA SER A 87 -21.41 7.87 -9.57
C SER A 87 -20.37 8.82 -10.15
N GLN A 88 -19.90 9.81 -9.37
CA GLN A 88 -18.87 10.76 -9.79
C GLN A 88 -17.50 10.45 -9.17
N ILE A 89 -17.26 9.20 -8.76
CA ILE A 89 -15.90 8.76 -8.47
C ILE A 89 -15.08 8.90 -9.76
N SER A 90 -13.99 9.67 -9.69
CA SER A 90 -13.07 9.90 -10.79
C SER A 90 -12.75 8.60 -11.53
N GLU A 91 -12.87 8.60 -12.85
CA GLU A 91 -12.51 7.45 -13.69
C GLU A 91 -11.07 6.98 -13.45
N TYR A 92 -10.18 7.89 -13.05
CA TYR A 92 -8.80 7.58 -12.71
C TYR A 92 -8.67 6.82 -11.38
N LEU A 93 -9.54 7.07 -10.40
CA LEU A 93 -9.48 6.49 -9.06
C LEU A 93 -10.48 5.36 -8.83
N VAL A 94 -11.42 5.14 -9.76
CA VAL A 94 -12.50 4.15 -9.62
C VAL A 94 -11.97 2.75 -9.29
N TYR A 95 -10.80 2.38 -9.83
CA TYR A 95 -10.17 1.08 -9.59
C TYR A 95 -9.85 0.83 -8.10
N LYS A 96 -9.60 1.89 -7.32
CA LYS A 96 -9.33 1.80 -5.88
C LYS A 96 -10.59 1.46 -5.08
N PHE A 97 -11.76 1.81 -5.60
CA PHE A 97 -13.04 1.71 -4.92
C PHE A 97 -13.96 0.65 -5.55
N LEU A 98 -13.42 -0.26 -6.36
CA LEU A 98 -14.20 -1.30 -7.03
C LEU A 98 -14.89 -2.20 -6.02
N LEU A 99 -16.22 -2.23 -6.12
CA LEU A 99 -17.06 -3.15 -5.37
C LEU A 99 -16.70 -4.60 -5.73
N LYS A 100 -16.77 -5.50 -4.75
CA LYS A 100 -16.46 -6.93 -4.93
C LYS A 100 -15.01 -7.21 -5.37
N SER A 101 -14.08 -6.32 -5.06
CA SER A 101 -12.64 -6.57 -5.24
C SER A 101 -11.96 -6.80 -3.89
N ASP A 102 -10.79 -7.45 -3.91
CA ASP A 102 -9.96 -7.59 -2.70
C ASP A 102 -9.34 -6.26 -2.27
N ARG A 103 -9.50 -5.18 -3.04
CA ARG A 103 -8.94 -3.84 -2.74
C ARG A 103 -9.81 -3.01 -1.82
N PHE A 104 -11.12 -3.13 -1.95
CA PHE A 104 -12.08 -2.29 -1.24
C PHE A 104 -13.29 -3.09 -0.79
N ILE A 105 -13.58 -3.01 0.50
CA ILE A 105 -14.75 -3.65 1.10
C ILE A 105 -15.68 -2.57 1.65
N THR A 106 -16.95 -2.63 1.25
CA THR A 106 -17.97 -1.72 1.79
C THR A 106 -18.16 -1.98 3.28
N GLU A 107 -18.50 -0.95 4.04
CA GLU A 107 -18.81 -1.07 5.46
C GLU A 107 -19.94 -2.08 5.70
N GLU A 108 -20.95 -2.14 4.81
CA GLU A 108 -22.03 -3.12 4.91
C GLU A 108 -21.54 -4.57 4.77
N CYS A 109 -20.73 -4.84 3.73
CA CYS A 109 -20.15 -6.17 3.51
C CYS A 109 -19.21 -6.53 4.65
N PHE A 110 -18.45 -5.56 5.13
CA PHE A 110 -17.52 -5.73 6.24
C PHE A 110 -18.24 -6.04 7.56
N LEU A 111 -19.32 -5.31 7.87
CA LEU A 111 -20.16 -5.57 9.03
C LEU A 111 -20.80 -6.95 8.97
N LYS A 112 -21.31 -7.36 7.79
CA LYS A 112 -21.81 -8.73 7.57
C LYS A 112 -20.72 -9.76 7.89
N ARG A 113 -19.48 -9.54 7.41
CA ARG A 113 -18.33 -10.40 7.70
C ARG A 113 -18.03 -10.49 9.20
N LEU A 114 -17.97 -9.36 9.91
CA LEU A 114 -17.71 -9.32 11.36
C LEU A 114 -18.81 -10.00 12.19
N LYS A 115 -20.07 -9.94 11.72
CA LYS A 115 -21.24 -10.50 12.41
C LYS A 115 -21.42 -12.01 12.17
N ARG A 116 -20.70 -12.63 11.23
CA ARG A 116 -20.73 -14.10 11.04
C ARG A 116 -20.21 -14.78 12.31
N LYS A 117 -20.83 -15.89 12.71
CA LYS A 117 -20.25 -16.78 13.73
C LYS A 117 -19.00 -17.42 13.11
N PRO A 118 -17.88 -17.56 13.87
CA PRO A 118 -16.80 -18.43 13.41
C PRO A 118 -17.38 -19.83 13.15
N PRO A 119 -16.83 -20.58 12.18
CA PRO A 119 -17.18 -21.99 12.05
C PRO A 119 -16.96 -22.66 13.41
N GLU A 120 -17.93 -23.44 13.86
CA GLU A 120 -17.77 -24.26 15.06
C GLU A 120 -16.52 -25.12 14.86
N ALA A 121 -15.53 -24.95 15.73
CA ALA A 121 -14.37 -25.81 15.73
C ALA A 121 -14.87 -27.23 16.02
N SER A 122 -14.87 -28.11 15.02
CA SER A 122 -14.99 -29.54 15.29
C SER A 122 -13.76 -29.93 16.10
N CYS A 123 -13.95 -30.09 17.41
CA CYS A 123 -12.99 -30.66 18.31
C CYS A 123 -12.52 -32.02 17.76
N LEU A 124 -11.36 -32.04 17.12
CA LEU A 124 -10.54 -33.25 17.09
C LEU A 124 -9.88 -33.33 18.47
N ASN A 125 -10.57 -34.00 19.38
CA ASN A 125 -10.03 -34.44 20.66
C ASN A 125 -8.71 -35.21 20.43
N GLY A 126 -7.64 -34.79 21.10
CA GLY A 126 -6.44 -35.61 21.20
C GLY A 126 -5.21 -34.87 21.73
N CYS A 127 -4.99 -34.97 23.04
CA CYS A 127 -3.74 -34.70 23.77
C CYS A 127 -3.39 -33.25 24.09
N CYS A 128 -3.99 -32.81 25.19
CA CYS A 128 -3.29 -32.09 26.26
C CYS A 128 -2.01 -32.83 26.66
N HIS A 129 -0.86 -32.16 26.66
CA HIS A 129 0.24 -32.42 27.59
C HIS A 129 0.90 -31.11 28.02
N SER A 130 1.28 -31.13 29.28
CA SER A 130 1.56 -30.07 30.24
C SER A 130 2.97 -29.46 30.15
N GLY A 131 3.09 -28.27 30.76
CA GLY A 131 4.32 -27.71 31.32
C GLY A 131 4.90 -26.57 30.49
N SER A 132 5.44 -25.48 31.02
CA SER A 132 5.73 -25.04 32.38
C SER A 132 6.05 -23.54 32.24
N LEU A 133 5.69 -22.73 33.24
CA LEU A 133 6.28 -21.41 33.44
C LEU A 133 7.81 -21.49 33.45
N LEU A 134 8.48 -20.46 32.95
CA LEU A 134 9.72 -19.92 33.51
C LEU A 134 9.96 -18.49 32.99
N THR A 135 9.83 -17.55 33.91
CA THR A 135 10.31 -16.17 33.86
C THR A 135 11.83 -16.12 33.81
N LYS A 136 12.42 -15.17 33.07
CA LYS A 136 13.75 -14.61 33.39
C LYS A 136 13.91 -13.21 32.83
N ASP A 137 14.11 -12.28 33.75
CA ASP A 137 14.68 -10.95 33.56
C ASP A 137 16.02 -11.01 32.80
N THR A 138 16.28 -10.01 31.95
CA THR A 138 17.66 -9.61 31.64
C THR A 138 17.74 -8.11 31.42
N THR A 139 18.62 -7.52 32.24
CA THR A 139 19.21 -6.19 32.24
C THR A 139 19.57 -5.64 30.86
N ARG A 140 19.22 -4.37 30.64
CA ARG A 140 19.40 -3.63 29.38
C ARG A 140 20.66 -2.75 29.45
N THR A 141 21.75 -3.20 28.83
CA THR A 141 22.90 -2.36 28.50
C THR A 141 22.70 -1.74 27.11
N ALA A 142 22.87 -0.42 27.03
CA ALA A 142 22.70 0.37 25.83
C ALA A 142 23.80 0.10 24.79
N SER A 143 23.40 -0.14 23.54
CA SER A 143 24.22 0.06 22.34
C SER A 143 23.31 0.51 21.21
N MET A 144 23.76 1.52 20.47
CA MET A 144 23.04 2.17 19.37
C MET A 144 22.85 1.18 18.22
N ALA A 145 21.58 0.90 17.88
CA ALA A 145 21.22 0.15 16.69
C ALA A 145 19.96 0.73 16.05
N THR A 146 20.04 0.77 14.72
CA THR A 146 19.06 1.05 13.68
C THR A 146 17.59 0.91 14.06
N GLN A 147 16.78 1.90 13.62
CA GLN A 147 15.32 1.82 13.67
C GLN A 147 14.83 0.69 12.74
N GLU A 148 14.64 -0.49 13.32
CA GLU A 148 13.81 -1.54 12.75
C GLU A 148 12.34 -1.15 12.93
N ALA A 149 11.63 -0.96 11.83
CA ALA A 149 10.17 -0.87 11.86
C ALA A 149 9.63 -2.29 12.16
N SER A 150 9.20 -2.49 13.41
CA SER A 150 8.55 -3.72 13.85
C SER A 150 7.09 -3.76 13.40
N GLY A 151 6.75 -4.72 12.55
CA GLY A 151 5.39 -5.13 12.19
C GLY A 151 5.44 -6.21 11.12
N ASP A 152 5.02 -7.43 11.44
CA ASP A 152 5.09 -8.64 10.61
C ASP A 152 4.24 -8.61 9.31
N ASP A 153 4.50 -7.65 8.41
CA ASP A 153 4.12 -7.72 7.00
C ASP A 153 5.40 -8.01 6.20
N VAL A 154 5.52 -9.24 5.70
CA VAL A 154 6.73 -9.66 5.00
C VAL A 154 6.84 -8.91 3.66
N CYS A 155 7.82 -8.02 3.55
CA CYS A 155 8.05 -7.24 2.33
C CYS A 155 8.42 -8.15 1.16
N PRO A 156 7.66 -8.15 0.04
CA PRO A 156 7.91 -9.06 -1.09
C PRO A 156 9.26 -8.78 -1.77
N PHE A 157 9.76 -7.54 -1.71
CA PHE A 157 11.07 -7.20 -2.28
C PHE A 157 12.23 -7.64 -1.38
N CYS A 158 12.04 -7.62 -0.06
CA CYS A 158 12.97 -8.28 0.86
C CYS A 158 13.02 -9.79 0.61
N GLN A 159 11.88 -10.46 0.38
CA GLN A 159 11.87 -11.89 0.02
C GLN A 159 12.66 -12.17 -1.26
N ILE A 160 12.54 -11.33 -2.29
CA ILE A 160 13.32 -11.46 -3.53
C ILE A 160 14.82 -11.24 -3.23
N ALA A 161 15.16 -10.20 -2.47
CA ALA A 161 16.54 -9.92 -2.08
C ALA A 161 17.16 -11.11 -1.31
N ASP A 162 16.40 -11.72 -0.41
CA ASP A 162 16.80 -12.87 0.40
C ASP A 162 16.71 -14.22 -0.33
N LYS A 163 16.47 -14.20 -1.65
CA LYS A 163 16.38 -15.40 -2.51
C LYS A 163 15.30 -16.40 -2.05
N GLN A 164 14.22 -15.90 -1.46
CA GLN A 164 13.08 -16.71 -1.01
C GLN A 164 12.03 -16.94 -2.11
N THR A 165 12.25 -16.38 -3.31
CA THR A 165 11.36 -16.51 -4.47
C THR A 165 12.11 -17.05 -5.70
N ASN A 166 11.36 -17.49 -6.71
CA ASN A 166 11.91 -17.90 -8.02
C ASN A 166 12.01 -16.73 -9.02
N THR A 167 12.11 -15.49 -8.54
CA THR A 167 12.18 -14.31 -9.41
C THR A 167 13.49 -14.33 -10.19
N GLU A 168 13.41 -14.19 -11.52
CA GLU A 168 14.60 -14.05 -12.37
C GLU A 168 15.29 -12.70 -12.08
N ILE A 169 16.57 -12.79 -11.72
CA ILE A 169 17.40 -11.63 -11.38
C ILE A 169 18.22 -11.22 -12.60
N LEU A 170 18.04 -9.97 -13.03
CA LEU A 170 18.80 -9.37 -14.14
C LEU A 170 20.16 -8.85 -13.70
N PHE A 171 20.25 -8.37 -12.44
CA PHE A 171 21.48 -7.88 -11.83
C PHE A 171 21.39 -8.05 -10.31
N SER A 172 22.51 -8.35 -9.65
CA SER A 172 22.61 -8.35 -8.19
C SER A 172 24.03 -8.10 -7.74
N ASP A 173 24.19 -7.19 -6.78
CA ASP A 173 25.42 -6.99 -6.03
C ASP A 173 25.13 -6.93 -4.52
N GLU A 174 26.02 -6.31 -3.74
CA GLU A 174 25.90 -6.18 -2.28
C GLU A 174 24.85 -5.14 -1.84
N GLU A 175 24.47 -4.19 -2.69
CA GLU A 175 23.59 -3.07 -2.35
C GLU A 175 22.26 -3.10 -3.11
N LEU A 176 22.28 -3.54 -4.38
CA LEU A 176 21.17 -3.47 -5.31
C LEU A 176 20.84 -4.84 -5.93
N LEU A 177 19.58 -4.99 -6.33
CA LEU A 177 19.11 -6.06 -7.18
C LEU A 177 18.20 -5.52 -8.29
N CYS A 178 18.15 -6.21 -9.41
CA CYS A 178 17.31 -5.87 -10.55
C CYS A 178 16.50 -7.06 -11.02
N PHE A 179 15.21 -6.86 -11.29
CA PHE A 179 14.32 -7.90 -11.82
C PHE A 179 13.17 -7.29 -12.61
N ARG A 180 12.54 -8.11 -13.48
CA ARG A 180 11.42 -7.66 -14.32
C ARG A 180 10.17 -7.36 -13.49
N ASP A 181 9.46 -6.29 -13.84
CA ASP A 181 8.17 -5.97 -13.22
C ASP A 181 7.11 -6.99 -13.68
N VAL A 182 6.29 -7.47 -12.75
CA VAL A 182 5.25 -8.50 -13.01
C VAL A 182 4.11 -7.96 -13.87
N LYS A 183 3.93 -6.64 -13.91
CA LYS A 183 2.90 -5.88 -14.65
C LYS A 183 3.59 -4.79 -15.47
N PRO A 184 4.28 -5.17 -16.57
CA PRO A 184 5.05 -4.23 -17.37
C PRO A 184 4.21 -3.06 -17.89
N GLY A 185 4.73 -1.84 -17.74
CA GLY A 185 4.13 -0.60 -18.26
C GLY A 185 4.63 -0.22 -19.65
N ALA A 186 5.77 -0.78 -20.05
CA ALA A 186 6.41 -0.66 -21.35
C ALA A 186 6.89 -2.05 -21.81
N GLU A 187 7.42 -2.14 -23.03
CA GLU A 187 7.96 -3.39 -23.59
C GLU A 187 9.06 -4.00 -22.71
N THR A 188 10.00 -3.16 -22.29
CA THR A 188 10.96 -3.44 -21.24
C THR A 188 10.57 -2.64 -20.00
N HIS A 189 10.17 -3.35 -18.94
CA HIS A 189 9.92 -2.76 -17.63
C HIS A 189 10.57 -3.63 -16.55
N PHE A 190 11.55 -3.06 -15.86
CA PHE A 190 12.21 -3.71 -14.73
C PHE A 190 12.43 -2.71 -13.60
N LEU A 191 12.75 -3.25 -12.43
CA LEU A 191 12.92 -2.51 -11.19
C LEU A 191 14.36 -2.66 -10.70
N VAL A 192 15.02 -1.55 -10.38
CA VAL A 192 16.24 -1.56 -9.57
C VAL A 192 15.84 -1.31 -8.13
N VAL A 193 16.16 -2.23 -7.23
CA VAL A 193 15.66 -2.28 -5.85
C VAL A 193 16.84 -2.36 -4.89
N THR A 194 16.75 -1.67 -3.75
CA THR A 194 17.76 -1.78 -2.70
C THR A 194 17.66 -3.12 -1.97
N ARG A 195 18.78 -3.74 -1.58
CA ARG A 195 18.75 -4.92 -0.71
C ARG A 195 18.29 -4.55 0.70
N ARG A 196 18.81 -3.43 1.22
CA ARG A 196 18.32 -2.85 2.48
C ARG A 196 16.91 -2.32 2.28
N HIS A 197 16.02 -2.63 3.21
CA HIS A 197 14.67 -2.08 3.23
C HIS A 197 14.71 -0.56 3.48
N ILE A 198 14.17 0.20 2.53
CA ILE A 198 13.90 1.63 2.63
C ILE A 198 12.47 1.80 2.12
N ASP A 199 11.54 2.38 2.89
CA ASP A 199 10.11 2.31 2.51
C ASP A 199 9.78 2.88 1.13
N ASN A 200 10.31 4.05 0.78
CA ASN A 200 10.01 4.73 -0.48
C ASN A 200 10.96 5.92 -0.69
N CYS A 201 10.84 6.58 -1.84
CA CYS A 201 11.67 7.71 -2.22
C CYS A 201 11.54 8.95 -1.31
N ARG A 202 10.47 9.10 -0.49
CA ARG A 202 10.37 10.20 0.49
C ARG A 202 11.28 10.01 1.70
N MET A 203 11.81 8.81 1.92
CA MET A 203 12.81 8.54 2.96
C MET A 203 14.24 8.92 2.52
N LEU A 204 14.42 9.24 1.24
CA LEU A 204 15.70 9.69 0.72
C LEU A 204 16.03 11.10 1.24
N GLN A 205 17.32 11.32 1.44
CA GLN A 205 17.90 12.55 1.97
C GLN A 205 19.17 12.84 1.16
N THR A 206 19.77 14.02 1.33
CA THR A 206 20.98 14.42 0.58
C THR A 206 22.12 13.40 0.67
N GLN A 207 22.28 12.72 1.81
CA GLN A 207 23.29 11.66 1.97
C GLN A 207 23.05 10.42 1.09
N HIS A 208 21.84 10.23 0.57
CA HIS A 208 21.47 9.11 -0.28
C HIS A 208 21.63 9.42 -1.78
N ILE A 209 22.16 10.59 -2.16
CA ILE A 209 22.46 10.92 -3.56
C ILE A 209 23.29 9.82 -4.25
N PRO A 210 24.41 9.33 -3.66
CA PRO A 210 25.23 8.30 -4.29
C PRO A 210 24.46 7.00 -4.56
N LEU A 211 23.53 6.63 -3.67
CA LEU A 211 22.67 5.46 -3.87
C LEU A 211 21.76 5.63 -5.09
N VAL A 212 21.13 6.80 -5.25
CA VAL A 212 20.24 7.05 -6.39
C VAL A 212 21.02 7.11 -7.70
N GLU A 213 22.18 7.75 -7.71
CA GLU A 213 23.09 7.76 -8.86
C GLU A 213 23.46 6.32 -9.25
N ARG A 214 23.80 5.49 -8.26
CA ARG A 214 24.13 4.08 -8.47
C ARG A 214 22.95 3.27 -9.01
N MET A 215 21.73 3.51 -8.54
CA MET A 215 20.52 2.86 -9.08
C MET A 215 20.33 3.19 -10.57
N VAL A 216 20.60 4.43 -10.97
CA VAL A 216 20.50 4.87 -12.38
C VAL A 216 21.64 4.29 -13.22
N GLU A 217 22.87 4.19 -12.69
CA GLU A 217 23.97 3.48 -13.36
C GLU A 217 23.61 2.03 -13.66
N VAL A 218 23.16 1.28 -12.65
CA VAL A 218 22.73 -0.11 -12.82
C VAL A 218 21.59 -0.22 -13.83
N ALA A 219 20.62 0.70 -13.79
CA ALA A 219 19.52 0.72 -14.76
C ALA A 219 20.04 0.86 -16.21
N ARG A 220 21.01 1.74 -16.45
CA ARG A 220 21.62 1.91 -17.79
C ARG A 220 22.39 0.66 -18.22
N SER A 221 23.22 0.09 -17.35
CA SER A 221 23.97 -1.14 -17.66
C SER A 221 23.04 -2.30 -18.00
N VAL A 222 21.95 -2.48 -17.25
CA VAL A 222 20.97 -3.54 -17.52
C VAL A 222 20.26 -3.33 -18.87
N LEU A 223 19.93 -2.09 -19.26
CA LEU A 223 19.37 -1.81 -20.59
C LEU A 223 20.34 -2.18 -21.72
N GLU A 224 21.62 -1.85 -21.56
CA GLU A 224 22.69 -2.17 -22.53
C GLU A 224 22.90 -3.68 -22.65
N GLU A 225 23.02 -4.39 -21.52
CA GLU A 225 23.23 -5.85 -21.49
C GLU A 225 22.05 -6.63 -22.09
N ASN A 226 20.82 -6.13 -21.90
CA ASN A 226 19.62 -6.71 -22.50
C ASN A 226 19.42 -6.32 -23.97
N LYS A 227 20.39 -5.60 -24.57
CA LYS A 227 20.39 -5.18 -25.98
C LYS A 227 19.12 -4.41 -26.38
N VAL A 228 18.60 -3.59 -25.48
CA VAL A 228 17.41 -2.78 -25.74
C VAL A 228 17.76 -1.72 -26.78
N HIS A 229 17.17 -1.82 -27.97
CA HIS A 229 17.36 -0.83 -29.03
C HIS A 229 16.74 0.51 -28.61
N ASN A 230 17.44 1.62 -28.91
CA ASN A 230 17.02 2.97 -28.55
C ASN A 230 16.84 3.16 -27.03
N SER A 231 17.83 2.74 -26.24
CA SER A 231 17.86 2.89 -24.78
C SER A 231 17.65 4.32 -24.31
N GLU A 232 17.90 5.34 -25.16
CA GLU A 232 17.63 6.75 -24.86
C GLU A 232 16.14 7.08 -24.73
N ASP A 233 15.25 6.29 -25.34
CA ASP A 233 13.79 6.38 -25.13
C ASP A 233 13.39 5.63 -23.86
N ASN A 234 14.09 5.90 -22.76
CA ASN A 234 13.73 5.35 -21.46
C ASN A 234 13.06 6.41 -20.57
N ARG A 235 12.34 5.94 -19.57
CA ARG A 235 11.92 6.75 -18.44
C ARG A 235 12.25 6.00 -17.16
N MET A 236 13.08 6.63 -16.34
CA MET A 236 13.47 6.12 -15.04
C MET A 236 12.85 7.00 -13.96
N GLY A 237 12.31 6.40 -12.89
CA GLY A 237 11.74 7.18 -11.81
C GLY A 237 11.10 6.35 -10.69
N PHE A 238 10.57 7.05 -9.70
CA PHE A 238 9.98 6.49 -8.49
C PHE A 238 8.50 6.86 -8.40
N HIS A 239 7.68 5.93 -7.90
CA HIS A 239 6.34 6.30 -7.45
C HIS A 239 6.40 7.07 -6.14
N LEU A 240 5.62 8.15 -6.04
CA LEU A 240 5.44 8.92 -4.80
C LEU A 240 4.35 8.28 -3.94
N PRO A 241 4.59 8.08 -2.62
CA PRO A 241 3.52 7.73 -1.68
C PRO A 241 2.37 8.74 -1.73
N PRO A 242 1.12 8.29 -1.56
CA PRO A 242 0.71 6.91 -1.24
C PRO A 242 0.56 5.97 -2.45
N PHE A 243 0.98 6.36 -3.64
CA PHE A 243 0.73 5.63 -4.89
C PHE A 243 1.85 4.63 -5.24
N THR A 244 2.52 4.08 -4.23
CA THR A 244 3.53 3.01 -4.36
C THR A 244 2.86 1.64 -4.24
N SER A 245 3.15 0.70 -5.14
CA SER A 245 2.58 -0.65 -5.09
C SER A 245 3.20 -1.52 -3.99
N VAL A 246 4.50 -1.35 -3.74
CA VAL A 246 5.27 -2.05 -2.70
C VAL A 246 6.01 -1.00 -1.87
N PRO A 247 5.91 -1.03 -0.53
CA PRO A 247 6.60 -0.09 0.37
C PRO A 247 8.06 -0.49 0.55
N HIS A 248 8.81 -0.49 -0.56
CA HIS A 248 10.25 -0.72 -0.61
C HIS A 248 10.80 0.12 -1.76
N LEU A 249 11.89 0.85 -1.59
CA LEU A 249 12.47 1.74 -2.59
C LEU A 249 12.84 0.97 -3.87
N HIS A 250 12.22 1.35 -4.98
CA HIS A 250 12.49 0.77 -6.29
C HIS A 250 12.43 1.85 -7.37
N LEU A 251 13.46 1.89 -8.20
CA LEU A 251 13.51 2.69 -9.42
C LEU A 251 12.83 1.89 -10.53
N HIS A 252 11.76 2.42 -11.10
CA HIS A 252 11.16 1.90 -12.32
C HIS A 252 12.03 2.27 -13.51
N VAL A 253 12.25 1.33 -14.42
CA VAL A 253 12.93 1.57 -15.70
C VAL A 253 12.01 1.12 -16.82
N LEU A 254 11.46 2.07 -17.58
CA LEU A 254 10.49 1.83 -18.66
C LEU A 254 11.10 2.18 -20.01
N CYS A 255 11.10 1.24 -20.96
CA CYS A 255 11.65 1.44 -22.31
C CYS A 255 10.90 0.59 -23.35
N PRO A 256 10.54 1.10 -24.55
CA PRO A 256 10.55 2.51 -24.93
C PRO A 256 9.43 3.29 -24.24
N ALA A 257 9.75 4.45 -23.66
CA ALA A 257 8.79 5.31 -22.95
C ALA A 257 7.76 5.93 -23.91
N SER A 258 8.16 6.24 -25.14
CA SER A 258 7.29 6.78 -26.19
C SER A 258 6.15 5.84 -26.58
N LYS A 259 6.32 4.52 -26.41
CA LYS A 259 5.32 3.51 -26.79
C LYS A 259 4.46 3.02 -25.62
N MET A 260 4.57 3.63 -24.43
CA MET A 260 3.68 3.30 -23.33
C MET A 260 2.22 3.55 -23.73
N ASN A 261 1.34 2.59 -23.43
CA ASN A 261 -0.10 2.75 -23.66
C ASN A 261 -0.68 3.85 -22.75
N VAL A 262 -1.91 4.30 -23.03
CA VAL A 262 -2.57 5.40 -22.29
C VAL A 262 -2.58 5.16 -20.77
N ARG A 263 -2.83 3.93 -20.30
CA ARG A 263 -2.84 3.62 -18.86
C ARG A 263 -1.45 3.70 -18.24
N ALA A 264 -0.43 3.26 -18.95
CA ALA A 264 0.96 3.37 -18.52
C ALA A 264 1.44 4.83 -18.56
N GLN A 265 1.06 5.61 -19.58
CA GLN A 265 1.35 7.05 -19.64
C GLN A 265 0.71 7.82 -18.49
N LEU A 266 -0.52 7.47 -18.10
CA LEU A 266 -1.14 8.06 -16.91
C LEU A 266 -0.35 7.72 -15.65
N ARG A 267 0.13 6.48 -15.51
CA ARG A 267 0.82 6.03 -14.29
C ARG A 267 2.25 6.55 -14.19
N TYR A 268 3.02 6.40 -15.26
CA TYR A 268 4.47 6.61 -15.30
C TYR A 268 4.88 7.81 -16.14
N GLY A 269 4.02 8.33 -17.01
CA GLY A 269 4.39 9.32 -18.02
C GLY A 269 4.71 10.71 -17.44
N PRO A 270 5.11 11.67 -18.30
CA PRO A 270 5.52 13.02 -17.89
C PRO A 270 4.45 13.83 -17.15
N GLN A 271 3.17 13.52 -17.39
CA GLN A 271 2.03 14.18 -16.75
C GLN A 271 1.60 13.50 -15.45
N SER A 272 2.25 12.40 -15.05
CA SER A 272 1.92 11.70 -13.81
C SER A 272 2.32 12.54 -12.59
N HIS A 273 1.35 12.86 -11.73
CA HIS A 273 1.60 13.62 -10.49
C HIS A 273 2.17 12.78 -9.34
N TRP A 274 2.27 11.47 -9.53
CA TRP A 274 2.76 10.52 -8.52
C TRP A 274 3.93 9.68 -9.03
N PHE A 275 4.57 10.09 -10.12
CA PHE A 275 5.81 9.49 -10.63
C PHE A 275 6.86 10.59 -10.81
N ILE A 276 7.96 10.50 -10.07
CA ILE A 276 9.04 11.48 -10.08
C ILE A 276 10.28 10.87 -10.74
N THR A 277 10.97 11.67 -11.57
CA THR A 277 12.20 11.30 -12.28
C THR A 277 13.37 12.10 -11.76
#